data_AF-A0A7C1FV86-F1
#
_entry.id   AF-A0A7C1FV86-F1
#
_cell.length_a   1.000
_cell.length_b   1.000
_cell.length_c   1.000
_cell.angle_alpha   90.00
_cell.angle_beta   90.00
_cell.angle_gamma   90.00
#
_symmetry.space_group_name_H-M   'P 1'
#
loop_
_entity.id
_entity.type
_entity.pdbx_description
1 polymer ?
#
loop_
_entity_poly.entity_id
_entity_poly.type
_entity_poly.pdbx_seq_one_letter_code
_entity_poly.pdbx_strand_id
1 'polypeptide(L)'
;MIRFACPKCGARLSAKEDIIGQTRQCPKCNTALVVPSPEMAGQPPGASLSAQSLTSRAGAGEADTLQQGYTAVQRGAAAATSAVGAEAQPAEGTADSPLAAQHAAEPAEPHGADEAAKKRLPLADWPQRLNRNNCYLICGRHKIVAAWQNNGEGWMLKSGSNWISAIRNRDQLPTQGDFVLVELKFSEAGQLRKLVGLSCYKLSQRWALTTLDKGDDQIMTKIVEPGCLNKDQKAAVRSAIKEMFMHQLWEDAQHVWEFLGNTDYHSSGVG
;
A
#
# COMPACT_ATOMS: atom_id res chain seq x y z
N MET A 1 4.62 -11.49 -33.07
CA MET A 1 3.93 -11.69 -31.76
C MET A 1 3.01 -10.50 -31.53
N ILE A 2 1.71 -10.75 -31.52
CA ILE A 2 0.67 -9.73 -31.37
C ILE A 2 0.30 -9.53 -29.90
N ARG A 3 0.01 -8.28 -29.52
CA ARG A 3 -0.42 -7.90 -28.17
C ARG A 3 -1.82 -7.32 -28.26
N PHE A 4 -2.75 -7.84 -27.46
CA PHE A 4 -4.13 -7.37 -27.44
C PHE A 4 -4.73 -7.49 -26.03
N ALA A 5 -5.86 -6.84 -25.77
CA ALA A 5 -6.52 -6.88 -24.47
C ALA A 5 -7.75 -7.80 -24.51
N CYS A 6 -7.99 -8.54 -23.43
CA CYS A 6 -9.24 -9.30 -23.29
C CYS A 6 -10.43 -8.34 -23.15
N PRO A 7 -11.51 -8.50 -23.94
CA PRO A 7 -12.65 -7.59 -23.90
C PRO A 7 -13.44 -7.63 -22.58
N LYS A 8 -13.34 -8.72 -21.81
CA LYS A 8 -14.09 -8.88 -20.54
C LYS A 8 -13.33 -8.37 -19.31
N CYS A 9 -12.05 -8.71 -19.20
CA CYS A 9 -11.26 -8.40 -17.99
C CYS A 9 -10.13 -7.38 -18.22
N GLY A 10 -9.91 -6.93 -19.45
CA GLY A 10 -8.85 -5.97 -19.78
C GLY A 10 -7.42 -6.50 -19.65
N ALA A 11 -7.25 -7.81 -19.40
CA ALA A 11 -5.92 -8.42 -19.29
C ALA A 11 -5.15 -8.28 -20.62
N ARG A 12 -3.89 -7.82 -20.55
CA ARG A 12 -2.99 -7.73 -21.70
C ARG A 12 -2.46 -9.13 -22.02
N LEU A 13 -2.78 -9.63 -23.22
CA LEU A 13 -2.40 -10.95 -23.70
C LEU A 13 -1.42 -10.82 -24.87
N SER A 14 -0.51 -11.78 -24.98
CA SER A 14 0.42 -11.89 -26.10
C SER A 14 0.27 -13.25 -26.77
N ALA A 15 0.13 -13.25 -28.09
CA ALA A 15 -0.08 -14.44 -28.92
C ALA A 15 0.88 -14.43 -30.13
N LYS A 16 1.18 -15.61 -30.67
CA LYS A 16 1.87 -15.73 -31.96
C LYS A 16 0.92 -15.33 -33.10
N GLU A 17 1.45 -14.86 -34.24
CA GLU A 17 0.63 -14.58 -35.42
C GLU A 17 -0.09 -15.84 -35.94
N ASP A 18 0.47 -17.04 -35.76
CA ASP A 18 -0.10 -18.31 -36.25
C ASP A 18 -1.47 -18.67 -35.66
N ILE A 19 -1.90 -17.99 -34.60
CA ILE A 19 -3.18 -18.22 -33.91
C ILE A 19 -4.17 -17.07 -34.08
N ILE A 20 -3.92 -16.16 -35.01
CA ILE A 20 -4.89 -15.13 -35.42
C ILE A 20 -6.17 -15.81 -35.92
N GLY A 21 -7.32 -15.31 -35.48
CA GLY A 21 -8.64 -15.88 -35.82
C GLY A 21 -9.06 -17.12 -35.01
N GLN A 22 -8.17 -17.71 -34.19
CA GLN A 22 -8.54 -18.83 -33.32
C GLN A 22 -9.25 -18.37 -32.04
N THR A 23 -10.22 -19.15 -31.59
CA THR A 23 -10.86 -18.97 -30.27
C THR A 23 -9.98 -19.55 -29.17
N ARG A 24 -9.60 -18.71 -28.19
CA ARG A 24 -8.83 -19.12 -27.01
C ARG A 24 -9.50 -18.63 -25.74
N GLN A 25 -9.25 -19.33 -24.64
CA GLN A 25 -9.73 -18.89 -23.33
C GLN A 25 -8.73 -17.92 -22.70
N CYS A 26 -9.24 -16.83 -22.14
CA CYS A 26 -8.41 -15.90 -21.39
C CYS A 26 -7.88 -16.57 -20.12
N PRO A 27 -6.56 -16.58 -19.86
CA PRO A 27 -6.00 -17.18 -18.65
C PRO A 27 -6.40 -16.45 -17.34
N LYS A 28 -7.01 -15.27 -17.43
CA LYS A 28 -7.43 -14.47 -16.26
C LYS A 28 -8.91 -14.62 -15.90
N CYS A 29 -9.79 -14.73 -16.90
CA CYS A 29 -11.24 -14.76 -16.67
C CYS A 29 -11.95 -15.95 -17.34
N ASN A 30 -11.17 -16.87 -17.92
CA ASN A 30 -11.60 -18.07 -18.63
C ASN A 30 -12.62 -17.84 -19.75
N THR A 31 -12.75 -16.60 -20.23
CA THR A 31 -13.71 -16.25 -21.26
C THR A 31 -13.13 -16.56 -22.64
N ALA A 32 -13.94 -17.20 -23.49
CA ALA A 32 -13.59 -17.46 -24.88
C ALA A 32 -13.50 -16.13 -25.65
N LEU A 33 -12.36 -15.90 -26.29
CA LEU A 33 -12.10 -14.71 -27.09
C LEU A 33 -11.41 -15.11 -28.40
N VAL A 34 -11.63 -14.32 -29.45
CA VAL A 34 -11.00 -14.50 -30.76
C VAL A 34 -9.78 -13.59 -30.83
N VAL A 35 -8.65 -14.15 -31.29
CA VAL A 35 -7.40 -13.39 -31.46
C VAL A 35 -7.52 -12.46 -32.67
N PRO A 36 -7.40 -11.13 -32.52
CA PRO A 36 -7.59 -10.17 -33.61
C PRO A 36 -6.42 -10.17 -34.60
N SER A 37 -6.71 -10.01 -35.90
CA SER A 37 -5.70 -9.80 -36.94
C SER A 37 -5.22 -8.33 -36.95
N PRO A 38 -3.91 -8.05 -37.05
CA PRO A 38 -3.38 -6.69 -37.06
C PRO A 38 -3.65 -5.91 -38.36
N GLU A 39 -4.18 -6.52 -39.43
CA GLU A 39 -4.39 -5.87 -40.73
C GLU A 39 -5.52 -4.80 -40.77
N MET A 40 -6.33 -4.66 -39.72
CA MET A 40 -7.45 -3.70 -39.69
C MET A 40 -7.18 -2.36 -38.97
N ALA A 41 -5.94 -2.08 -38.54
CA ALA A 41 -5.61 -0.86 -37.79
C ALA A 41 -4.82 0.20 -38.59
N GLY A 42 -4.91 0.18 -39.93
CA GLY A 42 -4.12 1.04 -40.81
C GLY A 42 -4.94 1.90 -41.78
N GLN A 43 -5.84 2.76 -41.31
CA GLN A 43 -6.36 3.87 -42.14
C GLN A 43 -6.88 5.03 -41.28
N PRO A 44 -6.12 6.12 -41.08
CA PRO A 44 -6.68 7.39 -40.65
C PRO A 44 -7.20 8.17 -41.87
N PRO A 45 -8.51 8.53 -41.94
CA PRO A 45 -8.96 9.56 -42.87
C PRO A 45 -8.50 10.93 -42.37
N GLY A 46 -7.90 11.71 -43.28
CA GLY A 46 -7.34 13.02 -42.98
C GLY A 46 -8.36 14.12 -42.70
N ALA A 47 -7.93 15.11 -41.93
CA ALA A 47 -8.25 16.54 -42.03
C ALA A 47 -7.41 17.24 -40.93
N SER A 48 -6.32 17.93 -41.27
CA SER A 48 -6.26 19.31 -41.78
C SER A 48 -6.09 20.34 -40.67
N LEU A 49 -4.83 20.81 -40.55
CA LEU A 49 -4.35 22.18 -40.32
C LEU A 49 -5.21 23.13 -39.46
N SER A 50 -4.64 23.59 -38.34
CA SER A 50 -4.48 25.01 -37.99
C SER A 50 -3.81 25.17 -36.62
N ALA A 51 -2.68 25.87 -36.57
CA ALA A 51 -2.41 26.93 -35.60
C ALA A 51 -0.97 27.44 -35.77
N GLN A 52 -0.86 28.57 -36.46
CA GLN A 52 0.29 29.45 -36.40
C GLN A 52 0.28 30.19 -35.05
N SER A 53 1.47 30.48 -34.51
CA SER A 53 1.89 31.73 -33.85
C SER A 53 2.72 31.47 -32.59
N LEU A 54 3.88 32.14 -32.53
CA LEU A 54 4.47 32.88 -31.40
C LEU A 54 5.99 33.03 -31.68
N THR A 55 6.36 34.08 -32.41
CA THR A 55 6.92 35.36 -31.90
C THR A 55 8.33 35.26 -31.33
N SER A 56 9.26 35.75 -32.13
CA SER A 56 10.60 36.20 -31.76
C SER A 56 10.51 37.47 -30.90
N ARG A 57 11.37 37.60 -29.86
CA ARG A 57 12.03 38.87 -29.53
C ARG A 57 13.25 38.67 -28.62
N ALA A 58 14.33 39.31 -29.04
CA ALA A 58 15.64 39.40 -28.41
C ALA A 58 15.74 40.59 -27.44
N GLY A 59 16.78 40.54 -26.58
CA GLY A 59 17.30 41.62 -25.72
C GLY A 59 17.87 41.00 -24.44
N ALA A 60 19.17 40.83 -24.21
CA ALA A 60 20.30 41.79 -24.13
C ALA A 60 20.24 42.72 -22.90
N GLY A 61 21.32 42.72 -22.10
CA GLY A 61 21.58 43.58 -20.92
C GLY A 61 21.74 42.75 -19.63
N GLU A 62 22.92 42.39 -19.10
CA GLU A 62 24.18 43.13 -18.78
C GLU A 62 24.17 43.76 -17.37
N ALA A 63 25.17 43.34 -16.57
CA ALA A 63 25.75 43.93 -15.34
C ALA A 63 24.81 44.13 -14.12
N ASP A 64 25.22 44.24 -12.85
CA ASP A 64 26.52 44.51 -12.22
C ASP A 64 26.40 44.21 -10.70
N THR A 65 27.46 43.66 -10.11
CA THR A 65 28.10 44.05 -8.83
C THR A 65 27.28 44.33 -7.55
N LEU A 66 27.59 43.55 -6.50
CA LEU A 66 28.01 43.92 -5.11
C LEU A 66 27.67 42.74 -4.17
N GLN A 67 28.59 41.94 -3.64
CA GLN A 67 29.69 42.21 -2.68
C GLN A 67 29.23 42.28 -1.21
N GLN A 68 30.04 41.59 -0.38
CA GLN A 68 30.09 41.52 1.10
C GLN A 68 29.08 40.55 1.74
N GLY A 69 29.48 39.59 2.59
CA GLY A 69 30.69 39.47 3.39
C GLY A 69 30.30 39.44 4.86
N TYR A 70 30.20 38.25 5.46
CA TYR A 70 30.17 38.11 6.92
C TYR A 70 31.04 36.95 7.36
N THR A 71 32.03 37.33 8.16
CA THR A 71 33.07 36.55 8.80
C THR A 71 32.62 35.98 10.15
N ALA A 72 32.96 34.70 10.35
CA ALA A 72 33.72 34.15 11.49
C ALA A 72 33.19 34.17 12.95
N VAL A 73 33.79 33.21 13.69
CA VAL A 73 33.97 33.09 15.17
C VAL A 73 32.87 32.33 15.91
N GLN A 74 33.12 31.44 16.88
CA GLN A 74 34.18 30.47 17.25
C GLN A 74 33.70 29.83 18.58
N ARG A 75 34.15 28.59 18.82
CA ARG A 75 34.61 27.99 20.11
C ARG A 75 33.70 27.79 21.33
N GLY A 76 33.95 26.63 21.97
CA GLY A 76 33.77 26.29 23.39
C GLY A 76 33.08 24.93 23.54
N ALA A 77 33.71 23.76 23.67
CA ALA A 77 34.78 23.25 24.56
C ALA A 77 34.34 22.96 26.02
N ALA A 78 34.84 21.83 26.52
CA ALA A 78 34.81 21.23 27.87
C ALA A 78 33.62 20.28 28.15
N ALA A 79 33.78 18.96 28.36
CA ALA A 79 34.67 18.14 29.22
C ALA A 79 34.06 17.82 30.59
N ALA A 80 33.93 16.52 30.90
CA ALA A 80 33.92 15.88 32.23
C ALA A 80 33.52 14.38 32.03
N THR A 81 34.42 13.40 32.04
CA THR A 81 35.09 12.69 33.17
C THR A 81 34.38 11.40 33.63
N SER A 82 35.25 10.40 33.81
CA SER A 82 35.12 8.98 34.13
C SER A 82 34.47 8.57 35.46
N ALA A 83 34.01 7.31 35.55
CA ALA A 83 34.22 6.34 36.65
C ALA A 83 33.60 4.99 36.21
N VAL A 84 34.34 3.88 36.00
CA VAL A 84 34.91 2.90 36.94
C VAL A 84 33.86 2.22 37.84
N GLY A 85 33.76 0.88 37.74
CA GLY A 85 33.48 0.06 38.93
C GLY A 85 32.58 -1.18 38.75
N ALA A 86 33.24 -2.35 38.75
CA ALA A 86 32.89 -3.55 39.54
C ALA A 86 31.85 -4.57 39.03
N GLU A 87 32.41 -5.71 38.61
CA GLU A 87 32.00 -7.10 38.86
C GLU A 87 31.09 -7.36 40.07
N ALA A 88 30.14 -8.29 39.92
CA ALA A 88 30.09 -9.53 40.71
C ALA A 88 28.94 -10.45 40.23
N GLN A 89 29.31 -11.62 39.71
CA GLN A 89 28.48 -12.85 39.81
C GLN A 89 28.51 -13.35 41.26
N PRO A 90 27.54 -14.18 41.68
CA PRO A 90 27.94 -15.58 41.88
C PRO A 90 26.84 -16.65 41.69
N ALA A 91 27.36 -17.87 41.60
CA ALA A 91 26.88 -19.13 42.19
C ALA A 91 25.86 -20.00 41.42
N GLU A 92 26.48 -21.01 40.80
CA GLU A 92 25.97 -22.35 40.55
C GLU A 92 25.46 -23.04 41.85
N GLY A 93 24.41 -23.85 41.70
CA GLY A 93 23.83 -24.68 42.76
C GLY A 93 23.27 -25.97 42.15
N THR A 94 23.87 -27.06 42.58
CA THR A 94 23.92 -28.44 42.08
C THR A 94 22.61 -29.25 42.18
N ALA A 95 22.45 -30.17 41.22
CA ALA A 95 21.83 -31.51 41.29
C ALA A 95 20.41 -31.69 41.86
N ASP A 96 19.50 -32.18 41.02
CA ASP A 96 18.87 -33.49 41.27
C ASP A 96 18.33 -34.11 39.96
N SER A 97 18.72 -35.34 39.72
CA SER A 97 18.07 -36.31 38.82
C SER A 97 18.12 -37.62 39.61
N PRO A 98 17.06 -38.43 39.61
CA PRO A 98 17.03 -39.47 38.58
C PRO A 98 15.66 -40.01 38.12
N LEU A 99 15.77 -40.72 37.00
CA LEU A 99 15.06 -41.95 36.60
C LEU A 99 13.61 -41.92 36.06
N ALA A 100 13.56 -42.16 34.74
CA ALA A 100 12.89 -43.29 34.10
C ALA A 100 11.35 -43.43 34.16
N ALA A 101 10.72 -43.21 33.01
CA ALA A 101 9.77 -44.17 32.45
C ALA A 101 9.78 -44.06 30.92
N GLN A 102 10.21 -45.15 30.29
CA GLN A 102 10.09 -45.43 28.86
C GLN A 102 8.61 -45.64 28.54
N HIS A 103 8.16 -45.26 27.34
CA HIS A 103 7.20 -46.04 26.56
C HIS A 103 7.27 -45.65 25.09
N ALA A 104 7.11 -46.68 24.26
CA ALA A 104 7.49 -46.77 22.86
C ALA A 104 6.45 -46.16 21.88
N ALA A 105 6.95 -45.80 20.70
CA ALA A 105 6.43 -46.05 19.32
C ALA A 105 5.02 -46.70 19.21
N GLU A 106 4.09 -46.39 18.30
CA GLU A 106 4.03 -45.68 17.00
C GLU A 106 2.52 -45.58 16.59
N PRO A 107 2.10 -45.32 15.32
CA PRO A 107 1.27 -44.19 14.89
C PRO A 107 -0.23 -44.51 14.61
N ALA A 108 -1.06 -43.46 14.49
CA ALA A 108 -2.22 -43.40 13.57
C ALA A 108 -2.89 -42.01 13.60
N GLU A 109 -2.83 -41.27 12.49
CA GLU A 109 -3.93 -40.37 12.11
C GLU A 109 -5.12 -41.23 11.65
N PRO A 110 -6.39 -40.80 11.84
CA PRO A 110 -7.02 -40.03 10.76
C PRO A 110 -7.99 -38.91 11.21
N HIS A 111 -8.04 -37.86 10.39
CA HIS A 111 -9.25 -37.08 10.03
C HIS A 111 -10.03 -36.40 11.17
N GLY A 112 -9.63 -35.16 11.49
CA GLY A 112 -10.46 -34.20 12.24
C GLY A 112 -10.35 -32.76 11.73
N ALA A 113 -9.82 -32.56 10.52
CA ALA A 113 -9.57 -31.24 9.95
C ALA A 113 -10.58 -30.89 8.84
N ASP A 114 -11.88 -30.90 9.13
CA ASP A 114 -12.87 -30.30 8.21
C ASP A 114 -14.13 -29.70 8.86
N GLU A 115 -14.40 -29.90 10.16
CA GLU A 115 -15.63 -29.35 10.79
C GLU A 115 -15.48 -28.01 11.53
N ALA A 116 -14.26 -27.51 11.75
CA ALA A 116 -14.06 -26.19 12.37
C ALA A 116 -14.23 -25.02 11.39
N ALA A 117 -14.38 -25.29 10.08
CA ALA A 117 -14.52 -24.28 9.04
C ALA A 117 -15.96 -23.76 8.83
N LYS A 118 -16.97 -24.32 9.53
CA LYS A 118 -18.40 -24.03 9.31
C LYS A 118 -19.09 -23.13 10.35
N LYS A 119 -18.34 -22.41 11.17
CA LYS A 119 -18.84 -21.22 11.89
C LYS A 119 -18.20 -19.93 11.38
N ARG A 120 -18.14 -19.77 10.05
CA ARG A 120 -18.01 -18.43 9.48
C ARG A 120 -19.35 -17.74 9.67
N LEU A 121 -19.44 -16.91 10.70
CA LEU A 121 -20.42 -15.82 10.79
C LEU A 121 -20.55 -15.17 9.40
N PRO A 122 -21.76 -14.71 8.99
CA PRO A 122 -21.99 -14.19 7.66
C PRO A 122 -20.83 -13.30 7.26
N LEU A 123 -20.18 -13.59 6.14
CA LEU A 123 -19.10 -12.75 5.60
C LEU A 123 -19.66 -11.33 5.63
N ALA A 124 -19.21 -10.54 6.60
CA ALA A 124 -19.56 -9.14 6.65
C ALA A 124 -19.16 -8.54 5.31
N ASP A 125 -19.90 -7.52 4.85
CA ASP A 125 -19.76 -6.83 3.54
C ASP A 125 -18.38 -6.17 3.37
N TRP A 126 -17.32 -6.98 3.36
CA TRP A 126 -15.95 -6.54 3.20
C TRP A 126 -15.66 -6.43 1.71
N PRO A 127 -14.90 -5.41 1.31
CA PRO A 127 -14.50 -5.28 -0.08
C PRO A 127 -13.70 -6.52 -0.49
N GLN A 128 -14.17 -7.20 -1.53
CA GLN A 128 -13.44 -8.33 -2.14
C GLN A 128 -12.28 -7.85 -3.01
N ARG A 129 -12.32 -6.58 -3.42
CA ARG A 129 -11.36 -5.95 -4.34
C ARG A 129 -11.20 -4.47 -4.01
N LEU A 130 -10.04 -3.93 -4.34
CA LEU A 130 -9.75 -2.50 -4.22
C LEU A 130 -10.62 -1.71 -5.21
N ASN A 131 -11.32 -0.72 -4.68
CA ASN A 131 -12.01 0.25 -5.49
C ASN A 131 -10.99 1.25 -6.06
N ARG A 132 -10.91 1.30 -7.39
CA ARG A 132 -9.99 2.19 -8.11
C ARG A 132 -10.28 3.67 -7.91
N ASN A 133 -11.51 3.99 -7.48
CA ASN A 133 -11.94 5.33 -7.12
C ASN A 133 -11.63 5.66 -5.66
N ASN A 134 -10.94 4.80 -4.91
CA ASN A 134 -10.50 5.02 -3.54
C ASN A 134 -8.97 5.01 -3.43
N CYS A 135 -8.44 5.48 -2.30
CA CYS A 135 -7.03 5.33 -1.96
C CYS A 135 -6.94 4.46 -0.71
N TYR A 136 -5.91 3.62 -0.62
CA TYR A 136 -5.76 2.71 0.52
C TYR A 136 -4.44 2.97 1.22
N LEU A 137 -4.48 3.03 2.54
CA LEU A 137 -3.29 3.15 3.39
C LEU A 137 -3.23 1.95 4.32
N ILE A 138 -2.04 1.50 4.65
CA ILE A 138 -1.81 0.50 5.69
C ILE A 138 -1.09 1.17 6.84
N CYS A 139 -1.75 1.25 7.98
CA CYS A 139 -1.23 1.79 9.22
C CYS A 139 -0.59 0.68 10.04
N GLY A 140 0.66 0.89 10.47
CA GLY A 140 1.25 0.13 11.57
C GLY A 140 0.83 0.74 12.91
N ARG A 141 1.68 0.59 13.93
CA ARG A 141 1.39 1.12 15.27
C ARG A 141 1.41 2.65 15.35
N HIS A 142 2.36 3.31 14.69
CA HIS A 142 2.58 4.76 14.78
C HIS A 142 2.88 5.45 13.43
N LYS A 143 2.80 4.73 12.32
CA LYS A 143 3.14 5.26 10.99
C LYS A 143 2.39 4.55 9.88
N ILE A 144 2.31 5.21 8.72
CA ILE A 144 1.91 4.54 7.48
C ILE A 144 3.06 3.68 6.99
N VAL A 145 2.75 2.43 6.66
CA VAL A 145 3.70 1.40 6.20
C VAL A 145 3.57 1.19 4.71
N ALA A 146 2.35 1.27 4.17
CA ALA A 146 2.11 1.16 2.75
C ALA A 146 0.95 2.05 2.29
N ALA A 147 0.94 2.36 1.00
CA ALA A 147 -0.15 3.05 0.33
C ALA A 147 -0.38 2.40 -1.05
N TRP A 148 -1.62 2.41 -1.50
CA TRP A 148 -2.00 2.02 -2.85
C TRP A 148 -2.82 3.12 -3.50
N GLN A 149 -2.47 3.42 -4.75
CA GLN A 149 -3.16 4.36 -5.60
C GLN A 149 -3.35 3.74 -6.99
N ASN A 150 -4.40 4.18 -7.69
CA ASN A 150 -4.70 3.73 -9.05
C ASN A 150 -3.85 4.47 -10.12
N ASN A 151 -2.52 4.54 -9.91
CA ASN A 151 -1.56 5.15 -10.85
C ASN A 151 -0.73 4.10 -11.60
N GLY A 152 -1.00 2.81 -11.37
CA GLY A 152 -0.28 1.69 -12.00
C GLY A 152 0.99 1.25 -11.27
N GLU A 153 1.39 1.92 -10.20
CA GLU A 153 2.54 1.51 -9.37
C GLU A 153 2.18 0.41 -8.37
N GLY A 154 0.89 0.21 -8.11
CA GLY A 154 0.38 -0.77 -7.17
C GLY A 154 0.66 -0.35 -5.72
N TRP A 155 1.05 -1.32 -4.90
CA TRP A 155 1.41 -1.07 -3.50
C TRP A 155 2.81 -0.45 -3.39
N MET A 156 2.88 0.67 -2.68
CA MET A 156 4.09 1.39 -2.35
C MET A 156 4.34 1.32 -0.84
N LEU A 157 5.55 0.98 -0.42
CA LEU A 157 6.00 0.92 0.97
C LEU A 157 6.67 2.23 1.38
N LYS A 158 6.42 2.68 2.61
CA LYS A 158 7.08 3.84 3.19
C LYS A 158 8.43 3.43 3.79
N SER A 159 9.52 3.85 3.16
CA SER A 159 10.89 3.62 3.61
C SER A 159 11.57 4.97 3.87
N GLY A 160 11.62 5.38 5.13
CA GLY A 160 12.03 6.73 5.51
C GLY A 160 11.08 7.79 4.95
N SER A 161 11.63 8.77 4.22
CA SER A 161 10.85 9.78 3.48
C SER A 161 10.29 9.26 2.15
N ASN A 162 10.86 8.19 1.60
CA ASN A 162 10.59 7.75 0.23
C ASN A 162 9.51 6.66 0.16
N TRP A 163 8.88 6.58 -1.01
CA TRP A 163 7.94 5.51 -1.37
C TRP A 163 8.62 4.56 -2.36
N ILE A 164 8.60 3.27 -2.06
CA ILE A 164 9.22 2.23 -2.90
C ILE A 164 8.20 1.15 -3.26
N SER A 165 8.26 0.59 -4.47
CA SER A 165 7.31 -0.45 -4.89
C SER A 165 7.45 -1.72 -4.04
N ALA A 166 6.34 -2.20 -3.47
CA ALA A 166 6.28 -3.43 -2.67
C ALA A 166 6.70 -4.67 -3.49
N ILE A 167 6.28 -4.74 -4.76
CA ILE A 167 6.59 -5.86 -5.66
C ILE A 167 8.10 -6.00 -5.88
N ARG A 168 8.83 -4.87 -5.89
CA ARG A 168 10.28 -4.82 -6.12
C ARG A 168 11.11 -4.97 -4.83
N ASN A 169 10.50 -4.78 -3.66
CA ASN A 169 11.18 -4.74 -2.36
C ASN A 169 10.49 -5.70 -1.37
N ARG A 170 10.40 -6.98 -1.74
CA ARG A 170 9.63 -8.00 -1.01
C ARG A 170 10.23 -8.35 0.35
N ASP A 171 11.55 -8.23 0.46
CA ASP A 171 12.34 -8.41 1.66
C ASP A 171 12.05 -7.35 2.73
N GLN A 172 11.55 -6.17 2.32
CA GLN A 172 11.17 -5.10 3.25
C GLN A 172 9.73 -5.24 3.77
N LEU A 173 8.97 -6.25 3.33
CA LEU A 173 7.60 -6.48 3.77
C LEU A 173 7.58 -7.11 5.17
N PRO A 174 6.97 -6.45 6.18
CA PRO A 174 6.83 -7.04 7.51
C PRO A 174 6.03 -8.34 7.46
N THR A 175 6.59 -9.40 8.04
CA THR A 175 5.93 -10.71 8.14
C THR A 175 4.90 -10.76 9.26
N GLN A 176 4.97 -9.84 10.22
CA GLN A 176 4.02 -9.74 11.32
C GLN A 176 3.86 -8.29 11.80
N GLY A 177 2.70 -8.00 12.40
CA GLY A 177 2.41 -6.72 13.01
C GLY A 177 0.91 -6.48 13.16
N ASP A 178 0.57 -5.49 13.97
CA ASP A 178 -0.81 -5.02 14.11
C ASP A 178 -1.05 -3.94 13.05
N PHE A 179 -1.72 -4.36 11.97
CA PHE A 179 -1.93 -3.52 10.79
C PHE A 179 -3.41 -3.23 10.59
N VAL A 180 -3.71 -1.97 10.32
CA VAL A 180 -5.05 -1.51 9.95
C VAL A 180 -5.00 -1.02 8.51
N LEU A 181 -5.81 -1.62 7.65
CA LEU A 181 -6.07 -1.12 6.32
C LEU A 181 -7.11 -0.01 6.41
N VAL A 182 -6.77 1.14 5.86
CA VAL A 182 -7.61 2.33 5.82
C VAL A 182 -7.99 2.60 4.37
N GLU A 183 -9.27 2.51 4.06
CA GLU A 183 -9.85 2.94 2.80
C GLU A 183 -10.26 4.41 2.91
N LEU A 184 -9.64 5.26 2.10
CA LEU A 184 -10.07 6.63 1.89
C LEU A 184 -11.07 6.64 0.73
N LYS A 185 -12.33 6.93 1.05
CA LYS A 185 -13.42 6.97 0.08
C LYS A 185 -13.45 8.33 -0.60
N PHE A 186 -13.42 8.32 -1.92
CA PHE A 186 -13.55 9.55 -2.68
C PHE A 186 -14.77 9.49 -3.58
N SER A 187 -15.41 10.65 -3.77
CA SER A 187 -16.52 10.83 -4.70
C SER A 187 -16.15 11.83 -5.78
N GLU A 188 -16.69 11.64 -6.98
CA GLU A 188 -16.61 12.61 -8.06
C GLU A 188 -17.69 13.68 -7.84
N ALA A 189 -17.29 14.79 -7.21
CA ALA A 189 -18.16 15.95 -7.00
C ALA A 189 -17.84 17.00 -8.06
N GLY A 190 -18.36 16.81 -9.28
CA GLY A 190 -18.08 17.69 -10.42
C GLY A 190 -16.74 17.37 -11.10
N GLN A 191 -15.86 18.37 -11.24
CA GLN A 191 -14.56 18.21 -11.92
C GLN A 191 -13.44 17.67 -11.04
N LEU A 192 -13.60 17.68 -9.71
CA LEU A 192 -12.58 17.25 -8.76
C LEU A 192 -13.08 16.08 -7.90
N ARG A 193 -12.16 15.17 -7.59
CA ARG A 193 -12.41 14.03 -6.71
C ARG A 193 -12.26 14.47 -5.25
N LYS A 194 -13.32 14.39 -4.44
CA LYS A 194 -13.30 14.85 -3.05
C LYS A 194 -13.33 13.67 -2.08
N LEU A 195 -12.58 13.79 -0.98
CA LEU A 195 -12.61 12.84 0.12
C LEU A 195 -13.96 12.96 0.82
N VAL A 196 -14.73 11.87 0.83
CA VAL A 196 -16.09 11.83 1.39
C VAL A 196 -16.21 10.91 2.59
N GLY A 197 -15.21 10.09 2.87
CA GLY A 197 -15.28 9.17 3.99
C GLY A 197 -14.01 8.35 4.15
N LEU A 198 -14.02 7.53 5.19
CA LEU A 198 -12.94 6.64 5.54
C LEU A 198 -13.52 5.38 6.19
N SER A 199 -12.94 4.23 5.88
CA SER A 199 -13.28 2.94 6.51
C SER A 199 -12.01 2.19 6.90
N CYS A 200 -12.07 1.48 8.02
CA CYS A 200 -10.96 0.81 8.65
C CYS A 200 -11.23 -0.68 8.75
N TYR A 201 -10.23 -1.48 8.40
CA TYR A 201 -10.29 -2.93 8.39
C TYR A 201 -9.05 -3.47 9.09
N LYS A 202 -9.25 -4.35 10.07
CA LYS A 202 -8.14 -4.99 10.75
C LYS A 202 -7.59 -6.11 9.88
N LEU A 203 -6.28 -6.12 9.69
CA LEU A 203 -5.60 -7.15 8.94
C LEU A 203 -5.10 -8.28 9.86
N SER A 204 -4.88 -9.44 9.28
CA SER A 204 -4.23 -10.57 9.97
C SER A 204 -2.86 -10.17 10.50
N GLN A 205 -2.58 -10.55 11.75
CA GLN A 205 -1.32 -10.19 12.41
C GLN A 205 -0.08 -10.82 11.77
N ARG A 206 -0.25 -11.89 10.99
CA ARG A 206 0.84 -12.62 10.34
C ARG A 206 0.59 -12.71 8.85
N TRP A 207 1.63 -12.43 8.08
CA TRP A 207 1.67 -12.55 6.63
C TRP A 207 0.60 -11.74 5.89
N ALA A 208 0.09 -10.65 6.49
CA ALA A 208 -0.80 -9.73 5.79
C ALA A 208 -0.04 -8.99 4.70
N LEU A 209 1.06 -8.32 5.05
CA LEU A 209 1.80 -7.46 4.11
C LEU A 209 2.62 -8.24 3.08
N THR A 210 2.93 -9.51 3.34
CA THR A 210 3.59 -10.40 2.35
C THR A 210 2.65 -10.83 1.20
N THR A 211 1.46 -10.22 1.11
CA THR A 211 0.56 -10.37 -0.04
C THR A 211 0.64 -9.20 -1.00
N LEU A 212 1.22 -8.06 -0.59
CA LEU A 212 1.29 -6.84 -1.40
C LEU A 212 2.12 -7.01 -2.68
N ASP A 213 3.05 -7.98 -2.70
CA ASP A 213 3.86 -8.33 -3.87
C ASP A 213 3.19 -9.30 -4.85
N LYS A 214 2.11 -9.96 -4.42
CA LYS A 214 1.39 -10.99 -5.20
C LYS A 214 0.26 -10.40 -6.04
N GLY A 215 -0.19 -9.20 -5.71
CA GLY A 215 -1.21 -8.47 -6.46
C GLY A 215 -1.96 -7.47 -5.59
N ASP A 216 -2.52 -6.46 -6.23
CA ASP A 216 -3.16 -5.33 -5.56
C ASP A 216 -4.30 -5.77 -4.63
N ASP A 217 -5.21 -6.60 -5.15
CA ASP A 217 -6.42 -7.05 -4.45
C ASP A 217 -6.14 -8.10 -3.35
N GLN A 218 -4.94 -8.71 -3.31
CA GLN A 218 -4.65 -9.86 -2.44
C GLN A 218 -4.75 -9.52 -0.95
N ILE A 219 -4.50 -8.26 -0.58
CA ILE A 219 -4.59 -7.79 0.80
C ILE A 219 -6.03 -7.88 1.36
N MET A 220 -7.05 -7.84 0.51
CA MET A 220 -8.45 -7.94 0.93
C MET A 220 -8.74 -9.28 1.63
N THR A 221 -8.07 -10.35 1.17
CA THR A 221 -8.19 -11.70 1.77
C THR A 221 -7.62 -11.80 3.18
N LYS A 222 -6.89 -10.76 3.63
CA LYS A 222 -6.24 -10.67 4.93
C LYS A 222 -7.03 -9.83 5.93
N ILE A 223 -8.18 -9.28 5.54
CA ILE A 223 -9.10 -8.63 6.47
C ILE A 223 -9.70 -9.70 7.40
N VAL A 224 -9.68 -9.43 8.71
CA VAL A 224 -10.17 -10.34 9.75
C VAL A 224 -11.45 -9.81 10.38
N GLU A 225 -11.56 -8.50 10.57
CA GLU A 225 -12.69 -7.83 11.20
C GLU A 225 -12.71 -6.33 10.84
N PRO A 226 -13.82 -5.61 11.09
CA PRO A 226 -13.81 -4.14 11.10
C PRO A 226 -12.68 -3.65 12.02
N GLY A 227 -11.85 -2.73 11.51
CA GLY A 227 -10.74 -2.16 12.25
C GLY A 227 -11.14 -0.85 12.92
N CYS A 228 -10.35 -0.42 13.90
CA CYS A 228 -10.43 0.92 14.47
C CYS A 228 -9.03 1.53 14.50
N LEU A 229 -8.95 2.86 14.55
CA LEU A 229 -7.67 3.57 14.65
C LEU A 229 -7.47 4.09 16.06
N ASN A 230 -6.32 3.79 16.65
CA ASN A 230 -5.88 4.43 17.88
C ASN A 230 -5.41 5.88 17.62
N LYS A 231 -5.11 6.63 18.68
CA LYS A 231 -4.66 8.03 18.60
C LYS A 231 -3.48 8.25 17.66
N ASP A 232 -2.46 7.40 17.73
CA ASP A 232 -1.23 7.55 16.92
C ASP A 232 -1.48 7.19 15.46
N GLN A 233 -2.31 6.17 15.22
CA GLN A 233 -2.73 5.78 13.87
C GLN A 233 -3.58 6.87 13.22
N LYS A 234 -4.51 7.50 13.96
CA LYS A 234 -5.27 8.65 13.46
C LYS A 234 -4.35 9.81 13.09
N ALA A 235 -3.36 10.12 13.94
CA ALA A 235 -2.36 11.14 13.64
C ALA A 235 -1.53 10.78 12.39
N ALA A 236 -1.14 9.52 12.23
CA ALA A 236 -0.41 9.04 11.05
C ALA A 236 -1.23 9.14 9.76
N VAL A 237 -2.50 8.70 9.79
CA VAL A 237 -3.42 8.83 8.64
C VAL A 237 -3.62 10.29 8.28
N ARG A 238 -3.84 11.14 9.28
CA ARG A 238 -4.00 12.58 9.11
C ARG A 238 -2.80 13.21 8.40
N SER A 239 -1.58 12.92 8.86
CA SER A 239 -0.36 13.42 8.25
C SER A 239 -0.18 12.90 6.82
N ALA A 240 -0.49 11.62 6.59
CA ALA A 240 -0.40 11.03 5.26
C ALA A 240 -1.39 11.64 4.26
N ILE A 241 -2.62 11.96 4.68
CA ILE A 241 -3.59 12.66 3.82
C ILE A 241 -3.03 14.03 3.39
N LYS A 242 -2.43 14.79 4.32
CA LYS A 242 -1.83 16.10 4.01
C LYS A 242 -0.59 16.00 3.11
N GLU A 243 0.21 14.94 3.26
CA GLU A 243 1.42 14.71 2.47
C GLU A 243 1.09 14.24 1.04
N MET A 244 0.08 13.37 0.89
CA MET A 244 -0.22 12.71 -0.38
C MET A 244 -1.20 13.49 -1.27
N PHE A 245 -2.05 14.35 -0.69
CA PHE A 245 -3.14 15.00 -1.40
C PHE A 245 -3.13 16.51 -1.26
N MET A 246 -3.44 17.21 -2.35
CA MET A 246 -3.66 18.66 -2.35
C MET A 246 -4.86 19.04 -1.47
N HIS A 247 -4.81 20.22 -0.85
CA HIS A 247 -5.82 20.74 0.08
C HIS A 247 -7.26 20.61 -0.44
N GLN A 248 -7.48 20.95 -1.70
CA GLN A 248 -8.79 20.95 -2.36
C GLN A 248 -9.48 19.58 -2.40
N LEU A 249 -8.71 18.48 -2.26
CA LEU A 249 -9.26 17.13 -2.27
C LEU A 249 -9.91 16.77 -0.92
N TRP A 250 -9.55 17.47 0.17
CA TRP A 250 -9.97 17.10 1.53
C TRP A 250 -10.49 18.26 2.38
N GLU A 251 -10.55 19.49 1.85
CA GLU A 251 -11.01 20.68 2.59
C GLU A 251 -12.46 20.58 3.07
N ASP A 252 -13.33 19.99 2.25
CA ASP A 252 -14.75 19.83 2.57
C ASP A 252 -15.04 18.56 3.41
N ALA A 253 -14.02 17.76 3.72
CA ALA A 253 -14.16 16.48 4.41
C ALA A 253 -14.19 16.65 5.94
N GLN A 254 -14.96 17.61 6.46
CA GLN A 254 -14.92 18.00 7.87
C GLN A 254 -15.16 16.82 8.82
N HIS A 255 -16.13 15.97 8.52
CA HIS A 255 -16.43 14.74 9.28
C HIS A 255 -15.26 13.76 9.34
N VAL A 256 -14.43 13.68 8.29
CA VAL A 256 -13.20 12.86 8.30
C VAL A 256 -12.16 13.46 9.24
N TRP A 257 -11.98 14.79 9.24
CA TRP A 257 -11.04 15.47 10.13
C TRP A 257 -11.46 15.38 11.59
N GLU A 258 -12.76 15.48 11.86
CA GLU A 258 -13.37 15.27 13.17
C GLU A 258 -13.16 13.83 13.65
N PHE A 259 -13.44 12.83 12.81
CA PHE A 259 -13.16 11.42 13.13
C PHE A 259 -11.68 11.17 13.44
N LEU A 260 -10.77 11.72 12.64
CA LEU A 260 -9.33 11.60 12.86
C LEU A 260 -8.84 12.44 14.06
N GLY A 261 -9.66 13.34 14.60
CA GLY A 261 -9.32 14.22 15.72
C GLY A 261 -9.94 13.81 17.04
N ASN A 262 -11.03 13.06 16.99
CA ASN A 262 -11.78 12.68 18.17
C ASN A 262 -11.09 11.52 18.93
N THR A 263 -11.52 11.33 20.16
CA THR A 263 -11.05 10.28 21.06
C THR A 263 -11.81 8.96 20.92
N ASP A 264 -12.62 8.81 19.86
CA ASP A 264 -13.36 7.56 19.61
C ASP A 264 -12.45 6.54 18.93
N TYR A 265 -12.09 5.49 19.67
CA TYR A 265 -11.21 4.42 19.18
C TYR A 265 -11.98 3.12 18.89
N HIS A 266 -13.31 3.19 18.80
CA HIS A 266 -14.16 2.02 18.56
C HIS A 266 -14.84 2.07 17.19
N SER A 267 -15.05 3.27 16.64
CA SER A 267 -15.64 3.43 15.31
C SER A 267 -14.70 2.94 14.20
N SER A 268 -15.29 2.19 13.26
CA SER A 268 -14.57 1.62 12.12
C SER A 268 -14.49 2.53 10.91
N GLY A 269 -15.02 3.75 11.00
CA GLY A 269 -14.96 4.71 9.91
C GLY A 269 -15.98 5.84 10.06
N VAL A 270 -16.03 6.68 9.04
CA VAL A 270 -16.98 7.79 8.90
C VAL A 270 -17.28 8.00 7.41
N GLY A 271 -18.52 8.37 7.08
CA GLY A 271 -18.93 8.64 5.69
C GLY A 271 -19.57 7.45 4.98
#